data_AF-A0AAU5Q821-F1
#
_entry.id   AF-A0AAU5Q821-F1
#
_cell.length_a   1.000
_cell.length_b   1.000
_cell.length_c   1.000
_cell.angle_alpha   90.00
_cell.angle_beta   90.00
_cell.angle_gamma   90.00
#
_symmetry.space_group_name_H-M   'P 1'
#
loop_
_entity.id
_entity.type
_entity.pdbx_description
1 polymer ?
#
loop_
_entity_poly.entity_id
_entity_poly.type
_entity_poly.pdbx_seq_one_letter_code
_entity_poly.pdbx_strand_id
1 'polypeptide(L)' 'MLAVAVGVLAAGFGVCLATNMWNLADRIFDSPTLPTGSTTPGMLRLIGGIAILVGLFWIATALPELR' A
#
# COMPACT_ATOMS: atom_id res chain seq x y z
N MET A 1 10.05 -8.73 -17.53
CA MET A 1 10.92 -8.38 -16.37
C MET A 1 10.53 -7.04 -15.72
N LEU A 2 10.46 -5.93 -16.47
CA LEU A 2 10.06 -4.61 -15.94
C LEU A 2 8.68 -4.64 -15.27
N ALA A 3 7.68 -5.29 -15.89
CA ALA A 3 6.32 -5.39 -15.36
C ALA A 3 6.28 -6.10 -13.98
N VAL A 4 7.07 -7.15 -13.80
CA VAL A 4 7.21 -7.84 -12.52
C VAL A 4 7.88 -6.93 -11.48
N ALA A 5 8.94 -6.21 -11.85
CA ALA A 5 9.58 -5.26 -10.96
C ALA A 5 8.61 -4.15 -10.49
N VAL A 6 7.81 -3.59 -11.40
CA VAL A 6 6.77 -2.61 -11.07
C VAL A 6 5.71 -3.21 -10.15
N GLY A 7 5.25 -4.43 -10.42
CA GLY A 7 4.28 -5.11 -9.56
C GLY A 7 4.81 -5.39 -8.15
N VAL A 8 6.08 -5.77 -8.02
CA VAL A 8 6.74 -5.98 -6.71
C VAL A 8 6.87 -4.67 -5.94
N LEU A 9 7.25 -3.57 -6.62
CA LEU A 9 7.33 -2.25 -6.00
C LEU A 9 5.95 -1.75 -5.54
N ALA A 10 4.92 -1.93 -6.36
CA ALA A 10 3.55 -1.56 -6.03
C ALA A 10 3.03 -2.37 -4.83
N ALA A 11 3.27 -3.68 -4.81
CA ALA A 11 2.88 -4.54 -3.70
C ALA A 11 3.64 -4.17 -2.41
N GLY A 12 4.95 -3.95 -2.49
CA GLY A 12 5.77 -3.52 -1.36
C GLY A 12 5.34 -2.17 -0.79
N PHE A 13 5.07 -1.19 -1.66
CA PHE A 13 4.51 0.10 -1.26
C PHE A 13 3.15 -0.08 -0.56
N GLY A 14 2.29 -0.94 -1.12
CA GLY A 14 1.01 -1.27 -0.52
C GLY A 14 1.15 -1.89 0.87
N VAL A 15 2.13 -2.77 1.11
CA VAL A 15 2.43 -3.31 2.45
C VAL A 15 2.84 -2.21 3.42
N CYS A 16 3.69 -1.27 2.99
CA CYS A 16 4.10 -0.13 3.82
C CYS A 16 2.91 0.74 4.22
N LEU A 17 1.97 0.99 3.30
CA LEU A 17 0.75 1.74 3.59
C LEU A 17 -0.24 0.93 4.45
N ALA A 18 -0.39 -0.37 4.16
CA ALA A 18 -1.29 -1.26 4.90
C ALA A 18 -0.85 -1.41 6.36
N THR A 19 0.45 -1.35 6.61
CA THR A 19 1.04 -1.34 7.96
C THR A 19 1.20 0.07 8.51
N ASN A 20 0.65 1.08 7.82
CA ASN A 20 0.62 2.48 8.24
C ASN A 20 2.02 3.03 8.60
N MET A 21 3.06 2.59 7.88
CA MET A 21 4.48 2.74 8.21
C MET A 21 4.76 2.48 9.69
N TRP A 22 4.80 1.20 10.08
CA TRP A 22 5.04 0.78 11.48
C TRP A 22 4.07 1.43 12.48
N ASN A 23 2.77 1.50 12.15
CA ASN A 23 1.75 2.16 12.98
C ASN A 23 2.06 3.64 13.30
N LEU A 24 2.95 4.29 12.56
CA LEU A 24 3.28 5.71 12.74
C LEU A 24 2.03 6.55 12.47
N ALA A 25 1.24 6.17 11.46
CA ALA A 25 -0.03 6.84 11.20
C ALA A 25 -0.97 6.75 12.40
N ASP A 26 -1.12 5.58 13.03
CA ASP A 26 -1.97 5.45 14.23
C ASP A 26 -1.50 6.40 15.34
N ARG A 27 -0.18 6.52 15.57
CA ARG A 27 0.38 7.45 16.58
C ARG A 27 0.19 8.92 16.23
N ILE A 28 0.34 9.28 14.96
CA ILE A 28 0.15 10.65 14.49
C ILE A 28 -1.33 11.01 14.61
N PHE A 29 -2.20 10.10 14.19
CA PHE A 29 -3.64 10.33 14.06
C PHE A 29 -4.43 10.21 15.36
N ASP A 30 -3.84 9.66 16.42
CA ASP A 30 -4.39 9.65 17.79
C ASP A 30 -4.28 11.02 18.49
N SER A 31 -3.63 12.01 17.87
CA SER A 31 -3.53 13.36 18.42
C SER A 31 -4.87 14.12 18.33
N PRO A 32 -5.38 14.71 19.41
CA PRO A 32 -6.69 15.38 19.45
C PRO A 32 -6.78 16.67 18.61
N THR A 33 -5.68 17.10 17.99
CA THR A 33 -5.57 18.34 17.21
C THR A 33 -5.79 18.17 15.71
N LEU A 34 -6.10 16.95 15.23
CA LEU A 34 -6.22 16.72 13.79
C LEU A 34 -7.52 17.24 13.20
N PRO A 35 -7.44 18.05 12.13
CA PRO A 35 -8.62 18.61 11.48
C PRO A 35 -9.48 17.51 10.86
N THR A 36 -10.79 17.75 10.84
CA THR A 36 -11.89 16.85 10.41
C THR A 36 -11.90 16.45 8.92
N GLY A 37 -10.79 16.65 8.19
CA GLY A 37 -10.56 16.18 6.82
C GLY A 37 -9.28 15.35 6.67
N SER A 38 -8.66 14.95 7.78
CA SER A 38 -7.39 14.21 7.79
C SER A 38 -7.55 12.79 7.27
N THR A 39 -6.60 12.35 6.43
CA THR A 39 -6.39 10.93 6.12
C THR A 39 -6.32 10.14 7.43
N THR A 40 -7.14 9.09 7.57
CA THR A 40 -7.13 8.26 8.78
C THR A 40 -6.19 7.06 8.60
N PRO A 41 -5.72 6.44 9.70
CA PRO A 41 -4.98 5.19 9.63
C PRO A 41 -5.77 4.08 8.91
N GLY A 42 -7.10 4.07 9.02
CA GLY A 42 -7.96 3.13 8.30
C GLY A 42 -7.94 3.36 6.78
N MET A 43 -7.84 4.62 6.34
CA MET A 43 -7.75 4.97 4.93
C MET A 43 -6.39 4.57 4.33
N LEU A 44 -5.30 4.78 5.06
CA LEU A 44 -3.97 4.30 4.68
C LEU A 44 -3.93 2.77 4.58
N ARG A 45 -4.55 2.08 5.54
CA ARG A 45 -4.72 0.61 5.51
C ARG A 45 -5.45 0.16 4.24
N LEU A 46 -6.55 0.82 3.92
CA LEU A 46 -7.36 0.51 2.74
C LEU A 46 -6.59 0.74 1.44
N ILE A 47 -5.96 1.90 1.28
CA ILE A 47 -5.15 2.23 0.10
C ILE A 47 -3.99 1.25 -0.05
N GLY A 48 -3.34 0.90 1.07
CA GLY A 48 -2.29 -0.11 1.10
C GLY A 48 -2.77 -1.47 0.61
N GLY A 49 -3.92 -1.93 1.10
CA GLY A 49 -4.57 -3.17 0.64
C GLY A 49 -4.85 -3.18 -0.86
N ILE A 50 -5.36 -2.07 -1.39
CA ILE A 50 -5.62 -1.93 -2.84
C ILE A 50 -4.31 -1.98 -3.63
N ALA A 51 -3.26 -1.27 -3.18
CA ALA A 51 -1.96 -1.28 -3.84
C ALA A 51 -1.30 -2.67 -3.84
N ILE A 52 -1.47 -3.45 -2.76
CA ILE A 52 -1.06 -4.86 -2.70
C ILE A 52 -1.77 -5.67 -3.77
N LEU A 53 -3.10 -5.58 -3.83
CA LEU A 53 -3.90 -6.34 -4.80
C LEU A 53 -3.53 -5.99 -6.24
N VAL A 54 -3.37 -4.71 -6.55
CA VAL A 54 -2.95 -4.24 -7.88
C VAL A 54 -1.55 -4.75 -8.21
N GLY A 55 -0.60 -4.65 -7.28
CA GLY A 55 0.77 -5.13 -7.49
C GLY A 55 0.83 -6.64 -7.75
N LEU A 56 0.13 -7.43 -6.94
CA LEU A 56 0.05 -8.89 -7.11
C LEU A 56 -0.63 -9.28 -8.42
N PHE A 57 -1.71 -8.59 -8.78
CA PHE A 57 -2.38 -8.80 -10.07
C PHE A 57 -1.41 -8.54 -11.23
N TRP A 58 -0.65 -7.45 -11.16
CA TRP A 58 0.34 -7.10 -12.19
C TRP A 58 1.47 -8.14 -12.31
N ILE A 59 1.95 -8.68 -11.19
CA ILE A 59 2.93 -9.77 -11.18
C ILE A 59 2.33 -11.02 -11.85
N ALA A 60 1.10 -11.37 -11.49
CA ALA A 60 0.43 -12.57 -12.01
C ALA A 60 0.22 -12.49 -13.53
N THR A 61 -0.15 -11.33 -14.06
CA THR A 61 -0.32 -11.14 -15.51
C THR A 61 0.99 -11.01 -16.29
N ALA A 62 2.07 -10.60 -15.63
CA ALA A 62 3.41 -10.52 -16.23
C ALA A 62 4.22 -11.83 -16.15
N LEU A 63 3.75 -12.82 -15.37
CA LEU A 63 4.36 -14.14 -15.25
C LEU A 63 4.59 -14.89 -16.58
N PRO A 64 3.70 -14.79 -17.61
CA PRO A 64 3.93 -15.38 -18.92
C PRO A 64 5.15 -14.82 -19.67
N GLU A 65 5.61 -13.62 -19.32
CA GLU A 65 6.78 -12.97 -19.94
C GLU A 65 8.13 -13.49 -19.40
N LEU A 66 8.11 -14.34 -18.37
CA LEU A 66 9.30 -14.90 -17.71
C LEU A 66 9.62 -16.34 -18.15
N ARG A 67 8.74 -16.96 -18.95
CA ARG A 67 8.98 -18.25 -19.61
C ARG A 67 9.60 -18.04 -20.99
#